data_AF-A0A8S0XPS0-F1
#
_entry.id   AF-A0A8S0XPS0-F1
#
_cell.length_a   1.000
_cell.length_b   1.000
_cell.length_c   1.000
_cell.angle_alpha   90.00
_cell.angle_beta   90.00
_cell.angle_gamma   90.00
#
_symmetry.space_group_name_H-M   'P 1'
#
loop_
_entity.id
_entity.type
_entity.pdbx_description
1 polymer ?
#
loop_
_entity_poly.entity_id
_entity_poly.type
_entity_poly.pdbx_seq_one_letter_code
_entity_poly.pdbx_strand_id
1 'polypeptide(L)'
;MSCRELHWSWYRMKERRRHVGMPVTCLLAFLPSPSQMATDDKKSALPKDFMKKCCEEDPKFAFEQDASLYHACFKSATAPGPYGRKASSYFHKQGIKECNERLERWTTEKVRAGTAKERADDTLEYGLRLASGARVSFNEDAAYDIFTKLIADDAQPASARAIAANLACTILKRKLLPSEKQPSADKFDLGKAFALMEISAMFGLFAWCGLHLIQLCERQGDAPNWERIAMPHLRKAYDTFREETGTQRMIFDLCSVCNRAPPPRVKMKRCSGHCPEDKKPLYCGRACQKVDWPKHRKWYKPEESSSDSDEEWTTDSDREDWEYSSKDDL
;
A
#
# COMPACT_ATOMS: atom_id res chain seq x y z
N MET A 1 -15.20 9.06 18.98
CA MET A 1 -14.28 8.16 18.27
C MET A 1 -12.88 8.72 18.38
N SER A 2 -11.91 7.90 18.76
CA SER A 2 -10.49 8.33 18.77
C SER A 2 -10.00 8.63 17.36
N CYS A 3 -8.93 9.43 17.21
CA CYS A 3 -8.27 9.69 15.92
C CYS A 3 -7.92 8.37 15.19
N ARG A 4 -7.51 7.36 15.97
CA ARG A 4 -7.21 6.00 15.52
C ARG A 4 -8.44 5.28 14.96
N GLU A 5 -9.59 5.35 15.64
CA GLU A 5 -10.84 4.76 15.16
C GLU A 5 -11.37 5.44 13.91
N LEU A 6 -11.23 6.77 13.80
CA LEU A 6 -11.63 7.51 12.59
C LEU A 6 -10.76 7.13 11.39
N HIS A 7 -9.43 7.06 11.58
CA HIS A 7 -8.50 6.64 10.53
C HIS A 7 -8.74 5.20 10.08
N TRP A 8 -8.86 4.25 11.01
CA TRP A 8 -9.12 2.84 10.69
C TRP A 8 -10.52 2.61 10.11
N SER A 9 -11.55 3.32 10.59
CA SER A 9 -12.91 3.25 10.05
C SER A 9 -12.94 3.78 8.61
N TRP A 10 -12.25 4.88 8.34
CA TRP A 10 -12.11 5.42 6.99
C TRP A 10 -11.33 4.48 6.05
N TYR A 11 -10.21 3.90 6.52
CA TYR A 11 -9.43 2.93 5.75
C TYR A 11 -10.25 1.67 5.44
N ARG A 12 -10.96 1.11 6.44
CA ARG A 12 -11.87 -0.03 6.27
C ARG A 12 -13.08 0.30 5.39
N MET A 13 -13.63 1.51 5.45
CA MET A 13 -14.74 1.93 4.59
C MET A 13 -14.31 1.98 3.12
N LYS A 14 -13.09 2.45 2.83
CA LYS A 14 -12.50 2.36 1.49
C LYS A 14 -12.20 0.91 1.08
N GLU A 15 -11.80 0.05 2.01
CA GLU A 15 -11.51 -1.36 1.75
C GLU A 15 -12.77 -2.20 1.52
N ARG A 16 -13.89 -1.90 2.19
CA ARG A 16 -15.20 -2.53 1.92
C ARG A 16 -15.77 -2.16 0.55
N ARG A 17 -15.49 -0.95 0.04
CA ARG A 17 -15.78 -0.62 -1.37
C ARG A 17 -14.96 -1.46 -2.36
N ARG A 18 -13.88 -2.15 -1.95
CA ARG A 18 -13.04 -2.99 -2.81
C ARG A 18 -13.62 -4.39 -3.10
N HIS A 19 -14.61 -4.87 -2.35
CA HIS A 19 -15.07 -6.27 -2.45
C HIS A 19 -16.47 -6.46 -3.04
N VAL A 20 -17.20 -5.39 -3.36
CA VAL A 20 -18.57 -5.51 -3.88
C VAL A 20 -18.58 -5.33 -5.40
N GLY A 21 -18.28 -6.43 -6.11
CA GLY A 21 -18.68 -6.61 -7.50
C GLY A 21 -20.11 -7.18 -7.59
N MET A 22 -21.11 -6.51 -7.01
CA MET A 22 -22.51 -6.95 -7.10
C MET A 22 -23.27 -6.16 -8.17
N PRO A 23 -24.15 -6.83 -8.95
CA PRO A 23 -25.13 -6.13 -9.78
C PRO A 23 -26.09 -5.31 -8.91
N VAL A 24 -26.49 -4.14 -9.41
CA VAL A 24 -27.25 -3.06 -8.74
C VAL A 24 -28.62 -3.50 -8.16
N THR A 25 -29.06 -4.73 -8.38
CA THR A 25 -30.44 -5.17 -8.08
C THR A 25 -30.62 -5.96 -6.77
N CYS A 26 -29.56 -6.35 -6.04
CA CYS A 26 -29.70 -7.19 -4.83
C CYS A 26 -29.53 -6.46 -3.48
N LEU A 27 -29.40 -5.13 -3.48
CA LEU A 27 -29.10 -4.33 -2.27
C LEU A 27 -30.35 -3.70 -1.61
N LEU A 28 -31.56 -4.21 -1.88
CA LEU A 28 -32.81 -3.64 -1.33
C LEU A 28 -33.46 -4.44 -0.17
N ALA A 29 -32.88 -5.55 0.28
CA ALA A 29 -33.51 -6.37 1.33
C ALA A 29 -32.99 -6.15 2.77
N PHE A 30 -31.96 -5.31 2.98
CA PHE A 30 -31.39 -5.06 4.32
C PHE A 30 -31.06 -3.58 4.61
N LEU A 31 -31.59 -2.65 3.81
CA LEU A 31 -31.46 -1.22 4.09
C LEU A 31 -32.68 -0.74 4.89
N PRO A 32 -32.49 0.07 5.94
CA PRO A 32 -33.60 0.78 6.58
C PRO A 32 -34.31 1.68 5.56
N SER A 33 -35.61 1.91 5.79
CA SER A 33 -36.46 2.75 4.95
C SER A 33 -35.78 4.07 4.55
N PRO A 34 -35.88 4.52 3.27
CA PRO A 34 -35.35 5.81 2.81
C PRO A 34 -35.81 7.03 3.63
N SER A 35 -36.90 6.91 4.40
CA SER A 35 -37.38 7.95 5.29
C SER A 35 -36.54 8.18 6.56
N GLN A 36 -35.62 7.27 6.92
CA GLN A 36 -34.76 7.41 8.10
C GLN A 36 -33.34 7.93 7.82
N MET A 37 -32.96 8.10 6.54
CA MET A 37 -31.59 8.53 6.16
C MET A 37 -31.50 9.98 5.66
N ALA A 38 -32.58 10.75 5.71
CA ALA A 38 -32.65 12.05 5.02
C ALA A 38 -32.36 13.30 5.87
N THR A 39 -31.93 13.20 7.14
CA THR A 39 -31.81 14.39 8.01
C THR A 39 -30.40 14.76 8.49
N ASP A 40 -29.34 14.01 8.17
CA ASP A 40 -27.97 14.42 8.53
C ASP A 40 -26.98 14.21 7.38
N ASP A 41 -27.21 14.90 6.27
CA ASP A 41 -26.32 14.94 5.10
C ASP A 41 -25.11 15.89 5.30
N LYS A 42 -24.62 16.01 6.53
CA LYS A 42 -23.33 16.65 6.82
C LYS A 42 -22.23 15.61 6.67
N LYS A 43 -21.89 15.26 5.43
CA LYS A 43 -20.60 14.61 5.15
C LYS A 43 -19.49 15.55 5.61
N SER A 44 -18.96 15.30 6.81
CA SER A 44 -17.87 16.08 7.37
C SER A 44 -16.62 15.75 6.58
N ALA A 45 -16.26 16.65 5.67
CA ALA A 45 -14.93 16.62 5.05
C ALA A 45 -13.88 16.58 6.16
N LEU A 46 -12.88 15.71 6.03
CA LEU A 46 -11.75 15.69 6.94
C LEU A 46 -11.10 17.10 6.97
N PRO A 47 -10.77 17.64 8.16
CA PRO A 47 -10.04 18.89 8.25
C PRO A 47 -8.73 18.83 7.44
N LYS A 48 -8.34 19.95 6.81
CA LYS A 48 -7.08 20.04 6.04
C LYS A 48 -5.85 19.64 6.86
N ASP A 49 -5.91 19.91 8.16
CA ASP A 49 -4.84 19.62 9.12
C ASP A 49 -5.10 18.33 9.91
N PHE A 50 -5.94 17.41 9.41
CA PHE A 50 -6.28 16.19 10.14
C PHE A 50 -5.02 15.42 10.56
N MET A 51 -4.09 15.18 9.64
CA MET A 51 -2.86 14.46 9.94
C MET A 51 -2.02 15.18 10.97
N LYS A 52 -1.80 16.49 10.77
CA LYS A 52 -1.04 17.34 11.69
C LYS A 52 -1.62 17.29 13.10
N LYS A 53 -2.93 17.54 13.22
CA LYS A 53 -3.66 17.54 14.49
C LYS A 53 -3.59 16.18 15.17
N CYS A 54 -3.81 15.08 14.44
CA CYS A 54 -3.71 13.74 15.02
C CYS A 54 -2.30 13.41 15.49
N CYS A 55 -1.25 13.80 14.76
CA CYS A 55 0.13 13.55 15.17
C CYS A 55 0.55 14.41 16.37
N GLU A 56 0.06 15.66 16.47
CA GLU A 56 0.34 16.56 17.61
C GLU A 56 -0.42 16.13 18.88
N GLU A 57 -1.67 15.65 18.75
CA GLU A 57 -2.52 15.26 19.88
C GLU A 57 -2.28 13.82 20.36
N ASP A 58 -1.83 12.92 19.49
CA ASP A 58 -1.66 11.49 19.79
C ASP A 58 -0.25 10.99 19.38
N PRO A 59 0.71 10.94 20.33
CA PRO A 59 2.05 10.42 20.06
C PRO A 59 2.08 8.98 19.54
N LYS A 60 1.08 8.17 19.90
CA LYS A 60 0.97 6.78 19.41
C LYS A 60 0.54 6.78 17.94
N PHE A 61 -0.35 7.67 17.53
CA PHE A 61 -0.71 7.85 16.13
C PHE A 61 0.50 8.31 15.31
N ALA A 62 1.27 9.29 15.81
CA ALA A 62 2.51 9.74 15.15
C ALA A 62 3.51 8.59 14.96
N PHE A 63 3.70 7.76 15.99
CA PHE A 63 4.52 6.56 15.90
C PHE A 63 4.00 5.53 14.88
N GLU A 64 2.69 5.28 14.84
CA GLU A 64 2.09 4.37 13.85
C GLU A 64 2.30 4.88 12.41
N GLN A 65 2.25 6.19 12.20
CA GLN A 65 2.57 6.80 10.91
C GLN A 65 4.05 6.65 10.54
N ASP A 66 4.95 6.85 11.52
CA ASP A 66 6.39 6.65 11.34
C ASP A 66 6.71 5.22 10.91
N ALA A 67 6.21 4.25 11.67
CA ALA A 67 6.36 2.84 11.36
C ALA A 67 5.75 2.50 9.99
N SER A 68 4.57 3.05 9.66
CA SER A 68 3.94 2.83 8.37
C SER A 68 4.77 3.37 7.20
N LEU A 69 5.32 4.59 7.32
CA LEU A 69 6.19 5.19 6.31
C LEU A 69 7.50 4.40 6.18
N TYR A 70 8.12 4.04 7.29
CA TYR A 70 9.31 3.20 7.31
C TYR A 70 9.06 1.88 6.58
N HIS A 71 8.01 1.15 6.97
CA HIS A 71 7.61 -0.09 6.31
C HIS A 71 7.36 0.08 4.81
N ALA A 72 6.72 1.18 4.41
CA ALA A 72 6.47 1.47 3.01
C ALA A 72 7.75 1.71 2.19
N CYS A 73 8.88 1.99 2.84
CA CYS A 73 10.16 2.30 2.18
C CYS A 73 11.14 1.15 2.16
N PHE A 74 11.18 0.34 3.21
CA PHE A 74 12.10 -0.79 3.30
C PHE A 74 11.50 -2.09 2.78
N LYS A 75 10.18 -2.13 2.55
CA LYS A 75 9.52 -3.28 1.96
C LYS A 75 9.45 -3.14 0.44
N SER A 76 10.36 -3.82 -0.24
CA SER A 76 10.21 -4.05 -1.68
C SER A 76 8.85 -4.70 -1.97
N ALA A 77 8.21 -4.30 -3.06
CA ALA A 77 7.01 -4.95 -3.56
C ALA A 77 7.33 -6.35 -4.13
N THR A 78 8.53 -6.55 -4.68
CA THR A 78 8.99 -7.77 -5.36
C THR A 78 9.44 -8.89 -4.43
N ALA A 79 9.94 -8.55 -3.23
CA ALA A 79 10.60 -9.55 -2.39
C ALA A 79 9.59 -10.36 -1.55
N PRO A 80 9.68 -11.70 -1.49
CA PRO A 80 9.63 -12.31 -0.16
C PRO A 80 10.80 -11.66 0.57
N GLY A 81 10.54 -10.70 1.47
CA GLY A 81 11.60 -9.93 2.12
C GLY A 81 12.67 -10.84 2.73
N PRO A 82 13.77 -10.31 3.31
CA PRO A 82 14.87 -11.11 3.89
C PRO A 82 14.45 -12.18 4.93
N TYR A 83 13.15 -12.26 5.27
CA TYR A 83 12.53 -13.20 6.18
C TYR A 83 11.61 -14.25 5.52
N GLY A 84 11.65 -14.44 4.19
CA GLY A 84 11.02 -15.58 3.50
C GLY A 84 9.48 -15.57 3.44
N ARG A 85 8.85 -16.76 3.56
CA ARG A 85 7.38 -16.99 3.45
C ARG A 85 6.57 -16.58 4.70
N LYS A 86 7.13 -15.79 5.61
CA LYS A 86 6.40 -15.38 6.83
C LYS A 86 5.17 -14.54 6.48
N ALA A 87 4.15 -14.54 7.35
CA ALA A 87 2.92 -13.79 7.12
C ALA A 87 3.16 -12.27 7.17
N SER A 88 2.36 -11.50 6.43
CA SER A 88 2.40 -10.02 6.39
C SER A 88 2.35 -9.37 7.78
N SER A 89 1.62 -9.99 8.72
CA SER A 89 1.46 -9.55 10.11
C SER A 89 2.74 -9.65 10.95
N TYR A 90 3.58 -10.66 10.71
CA TYR A 90 4.87 -10.82 11.39
C TYR A 90 5.81 -9.66 11.04
N PHE A 91 5.89 -9.30 9.75
CA PHE A 91 6.72 -8.18 9.31
C PHE A 91 6.28 -6.88 9.93
N HIS A 92 4.97 -6.63 9.98
CA HIS A 92 4.43 -5.42 10.59
C HIS A 92 4.87 -5.30 12.05
N LYS A 93 4.75 -6.37 12.84
CA LYS A 93 5.19 -6.41 14.25
C LYS A 93 6.70 -6.19 14.39
N GLN A 94 7.51 -6.89 13.60
CA GLN A 94 8.96 -6.80 13.68
C GLN A 94 9.48 -5.41 13.30
N GLY A 95 9.01 -4.82 12.20
CA GLY A 95 9.46 -3.49 11.85
C GLY A 95 8.87 -2.39 12.75
N ILE A 96 7.70 -2.60 13.39
CA ILE A 96 7.26 -1.73 14.49
C ILE A 96 8.27 -1.76 15.64
N LYS A 97 8.71 -2.96 16.04
CA LYS A 97 9.73 -3.12 17.09
C LYS A 97 11.03 -2.42 16.71
N GLU A 98 11.52 -2.62 15.50
CA GLU A 98 12.74 -1.96 15.00
C GLU A 98 12.59 -0.43 14.93
N CYS A 99 11.42 0.09 14.52
CA CYS A 99 11.15 1.53 14.55
C CYS A 99 11.19 2.08 15.97
N ASN A 100 10.57 1.40 16.94
CA ASN A 100 10.62 1.78 18.35
C ASN A 100 12.06 1.82 18.87
N GLU A 101 12.80 0.73 18.70
CA GLU A 101 14.19 0.63 19.16
C GLU A 101 15.07 1.72 18.53
N ARG A 102 14.84 2.08 17.27
CA ARG A 102 15.57 3.14 16.58
C ARG A 102 15.22 4.53 17.10
N LEU A 103 13.93 4.81 17.34
CA LEU A 103 13.48 6.07 17.94
C LEU A 103 13.97 6.24 19.39
N GLU A 104 14.10 5.15 20.15
CA GLU A 104 14.66 5.16 21.50
C GLU A 104 16.18 5.35 21.49
N ARG A 105 16.89 4.67 20.59
CA ARG A 105 18.35 4.72 20.50
C ARG A 105 18.86 6.07 19.99
N TRP A 106 18.11 6.74 19.10
CA TRP A 106 18.54 7.95 18.43
C TRP A 106 17.70 9.15 18.85
N THR A 107 18.26 10.00 19.71
CA THR A 107 17.62 11.26 20.11
C THR A 107 17.46 12.21 18.93
N THR A 108 16.42 13.03 18.96
CA THR A 108 16.14 14.00 17.88
C THR A 108 17.32 14.96 17.68
N GLU A 109 18.01 15.35 18.75
CA GLU A 109 19.17 16.24 18.72
C GLU A 109 20.35 15.59 17.99
N LYS A 110 20.58 14.29 18.25
CA LYS A 110 21.64 13.53 17.58
C LYS A 110 21.36 13.40 16.09
N VAL A 111 20.13 13.08 15.71
CA VAL A 111 19.71 12.96 14.30
C VAL A 111 19.81 14.31 13.60
N ARG A 112 19.39 15.42 14.23
CA ARG A 112 19.55 16.78 13.68
C ARG A 112 21.02 17.15 13.49
N ALA A 113 21.87 16.86 14.48
CA ALA A 113 23.31 17.12 14.38
C ALA A 113 23.97 16.29 13.26
N GLY A 114 23.51 15.05 13.04
CA GLY A 114 23.93 14.21 11.92
C GLY A 114 23.47 14.75 10.57
N THR A 115 22.23 15.23 10.49
CA THR A 115 21.66 15.90 9.31
C THR A 115 22.45 17.15 8.93
N ALA A 116 22.88 17.96 9.91
CA ALA A 116 23.72 19.13 9.69
C ALA A 116 25.12 18.79 9.15
N LYS A 117 25.57 17.54 9.34
CA LYS A 117 26.80 16.97 8.76
C LYS A 117 26.54 16.23 7.45
N GLU A 118 25.35 16.36 6.88
CA GLU A 118 24.94 15.75 5.61
C GLU A 118 25.08 14.22 5.57
N ARG A 119 24.89 13.57 6.71
CA ARG A 119 24.85 12.11 6.80
C ARG A 119 23.51 11.58 6.29
N ALA A 120 23.54 10.84 5.18
CA ALA A 120 22.36 10.31 4.49
C ALA A 120 21.32 9.68 5.44
N ASP A 121 21.75 8.75 6.31
CA ASP A 121 20.85 8.01 7.20
C ASP A 121 20.19 8.91 8.25
N ASP A 122 20.95 9.86 8.80
CA ASP A 122 20.44 10.83 9.78
C ASP A 122 19.47 11.81 9.09
N THR A 123 19.78 12.24 7.86
CA THR A 123 18.91 13.12 7.06
C THR A 123 17.60 12.44 6.68
N LEU A 124 17.64 11.18 6.24
CA LEU A 124 16.45 10.37 5.97
C LEU A 124 15.60 10.21 7.23
N GLU A 125 16.23 9.89 8.36
CA GLU A 125 15.54 9.72 9.63
C GLU A 125 14.89 11.02 10.09
N TYR A 126 15.58 12.16 9.96
CA TYR A 126 14.99 13.44 10.35
C TYR A 126 13.80 13.81 9.47
N GLY A 127 13.91 13.60 8.15
CA GLY A 127 12.81 13.80 7.21
C GLY A 127 11.61 12.89 7.55
N LEU A 128 11.85 11.64 7.93
CA LEU A 128 10.81 10.70 8.34
C LEU A 128 10.06 11.19 9.57
N ARG A 129 10.79 11.63 10.61
CA ARG A 129 10.21 12.20 11.83
C ARG A 129 9.37 13.44 11.55
N LEU A 130 9.81 14.31 10.66
CA LEU A 130 9.03 15.48 10.23
C LEU A 130 7.73 15.07 9.50
N ALA A 131 7.80 14.06 8.63
CA ALA A 131 6.64 13.54 7.89
C ALA A 131 5.66 12.71 8.74
N SER A 132 6.09 12.23 9.91
CA SER A 132 5.27 11.42 10.83
C SER A 132 4.83 12.19 12.08
N GLY A 133 5.54 13.26 12.45
CA GLY A 133 5.40 13.92 13.75
C GLY A 133 6.03 13.13 14.90
N ALA A 134 6.83 12.10 14.62
CA ALA A 134 7.46 11.29 15.66
C ALA A 134 8.59 12.09 16.34
N ARG A 135 8.39 12.43 17.62
CA ARG A 135 9.34 13.18 18.48
C ARG A 135 9.67 14.60 17.99
N VAL A 136 8.99 15.11 16.97
CA VAL A 136 9.12 16.47 16.43
C VAL A 136 7.76 16.97 15.97
N SER A 137 7.59 18.28 15.83
CA SER A 137 6.39 18.84 15.23
C SER A 137 6.23 18.36 13.79
N PHE A 138 5.04 17.90 13.45
CA PHE A 138 4.70 17.43 12.11
C PHE A 138 4.87 18.55 11.08
N ASN A 139 5.64 18.29 10.03
CA ASN A 139 5.89 19.23 8.93
C ASN A 139 6.24 18.47 7.65
N GLU A 140 5.22 18.15 6.86
CA GLU A 140 5.39 17.38 5.60
C GLU A 140 6.13 18.16 4.51
N ASP A 141 5.98 19.49 4.44
CA ASP A 141 6.66 20.27 3.41
C ASP A 141 8.16 20.33 3.67
N ALA A 142 8.58 20.55 4.93
CA ALA A 142 10.00 20.48 5.30
C ALA A 142 10.58 19.06 5.09
N ALA A 143 9.80 18.01 5.39
CA ALA A 143 10.22 16.64 5.10
C ALA A 143 10.43 16.41 3.60
N TYR A 144 9.50 16.89 2.78
CA TYR A 144 9.58 16.81 1.33
C TYR A 144 10.81 17.53 0.77
N ASP A 145 11.10 18.73 1.27
CA ASP A 145 12.29 19.50 0.88
C ASP A 145 13.59 18.78 1.25
N ILE A 146 13.65 18.16 2.43
CA ILE A 146 14.80 17.32 2.85
C ILE A 146 14.99 16.15 1.87
N PHE A 147 13.93 15.43 1.55
CA PHE A 147 14.03 14.28 0.64
C PHE A 147 14.42 14.71 -0.77
N THR A 148 13.88 15.81 -1.29
CA THR A 148 14.24 16.32 -2.62
C THR A 148 15.67 16.82 -2.68
N LYS A 149 16.20 17.45 -1.61
CA LYS A 149 17.63 17.77 -1.50
C LYS A 149 18.48 16.50 -1.58
N LEU A 150 18.12 15.46 -0.83
CA LEU A 150 18.87 14.19 -0.82
C LEU A 150 18.84 13.49 -2.19
N ILE A 151 17.71 13.53 -2.90
CA ILE A 151 17.58 12.97 -4.25
C ILE A 151 18.48 13.69 -5.27
N ALA A 152 18.57 15.01 -5.17
CA ALA A 152 19.31 15.86 -6.09
C ALA A 152 20.84 15.83 -5.88
N ASP A 153 21.29 15.40 -4.70
CA ASP A 153 22.72 15.29 -4.38
C ASP A 153 23.30 13.96 -4.88
N ASP A 154 24.08 14.04 -5.96
CA ASP A 154 24.75 12.87 -6.56
C ASP A 154 25.85 12.26 -5.68
N ALA A 155 26.31 12.96 -4.64
CA ALA A 155 27.26 12.40 -3.66
C ALA A 155 26.60 11.41 -2.69
N GLN A 156 25.27 11.41 -2.59
CA GLN A 156 24.54 10.54 -1.68
C GLN A 156 24.51 9.09 -2.19
N PRO A 157 24.52 8.09 -1.27
CA PRO A 157 24.38 6.69 -1.67
C PRO A 157 23.10 6.44 -2.48
N ALA A 158 23.21 5.62 -3.53
CA ALA A 158 22.08 5.26 -4.39
C ALA A 158 20.86 4.73 -3.60
N SER A 159 21.10 3.91 -2.57
CA SER A 159 20.06 3.40 -1.68
C SER A 159 19.32 4.51 -0.93
N ALA A 160 20.04 5.52 -0.43
CA ALA A 160 19.46 6.64 0.29
C ALA A 160 18.60 7.50 -0.64
N ARG A 161 19.07 7.76 -1.87
CA ARG A 161 18.32 8.47 -2.92
C ARG A 161 17.05 7.72 -3.30
N ALA A 162 17.12 6.39 -3.42
CA ALA A 162 15.95 5.55 -3.69
C ALA A 162 14.88 5.67 -2.59
N ILE A 163 15.29 5.57 -1.32
CA ILE A 163 14.41 5.67 -0.16
C ILE A 163 13.79 7.08 -0.07
N ALA A 164 14.60 8.13 -0.23
CA ALA A 164 14.11 9.51 -0.24
C ALA A 164 13.07 9.75 -1.35
N ALA A 165 13.31 9.23 -2.56
CA ALA A 165 12.37 9.35 -3.67
C ALA A 165 11.02 8.66 -3.36
N ASN A 166 11.06 7.46 -2.78
CA ASN A 166 9.84 6.77 -2.37
C ASN A 166 9.10 7.48 -1.21
N LEU A 167 9.82 8.06 -0.24
CA LEU A 167 9.24 8.85 0.85
C LEU A 167 8.58 10.13 0.33
N ALA A 168 9.28 10.89 -0.51
CA ALA A 168 8.76 12.08 -1.15
C ALA A 168 7.49 11.77 -1.97
N CYS A 169 7.51 10.66 -2.72
CA CYS A 169 6.35 10.18 -3.46
C CYS A 169 5.17 9.84 -2.52
N THR A 170 5.45 9.22 -1.38
CA THR A 170 4.44 8.89 -0.37
C THR A 170 3.79 10.14 0.22
N ILE A 171 4.56 11.21 0.48
CA ILE A 171 4.03 12.51 0.90
C ILE A 171 3.08 13.08 -0.18
N LEU A 172 3.50 13.11 -1.45
CA LEU A 172 2.62 13.58 -2.54
C LEU A 172 1.33 12.76 -2.63
N LYS A 173 1.42 11.44 -2.40
CA LYS A 173 0.25 10.55 -2.39
C LYS A 173 -0.66 10.77 -1.17
N ARG A 174 -0.19 11.31 -0.05
CA ARG A 174 -1.10 11.72 1.04
C ARG A 174 -1.92 12.94 0.64
N LYS A 175 -1.32 13.87 -0.10
CA LYS A 175 -2.00 15.03 -0.69
C LYS A 175 -3.05 14.65 -1.75
N LEU A 176 -3.00 13.44 -2.31
CA LEU A 176 -4.03 12.88 -3.21
C LEU A 176 -5.38 12.62 -2.54
N LEU A 177 -5.44 12.53 -1.21
CA LEU A 177 -6.70 12.23 -0.54
C LEU A 177 -7.65 13.41 -0.75
N PRO A 178 -8.72 13.25 -1.55
CA PRO A 178 -9.54 14.37 -1.96
C PRO A 178 -10.19 14.97 -0.71
N SER A 179 -9.87 16.23 -0.42
CA SER A 179 -10.81 17.09 0.27
C SER A 179 -11.97 17.27 -0.69
N GLU A 180 -13.10 16.61 -0.41
CA GLU A 180 -14.36 16.66 -1.18
C GLU A 180 -14.84 18.10 -1.45
N LYS A 181 -14.28 19.09 -0.75
CA LYS A 181 -14.64 20.51 -0.78
C LYS A 181 -13.65 21.43 -1.52
N GLN A 182 -12.56 20.92 -2.11
CA GLN A 182 -11.66 21.75 -2.90
C GLN A 182 -11.32 21.13 -4.26
N PRO A 183 -12.18 21.34 -5.27
CA PRO A 183 -11.85 21.05 -6.66
C PRO A 183 -10.89 22.07 -7.30
N SER A 184 -10.40 23.07 -6.58
CA SER A 184 -9.56 24.14 -7.13
C SER A 184 -8.16 24.25 -6.49
N ALA A 185 -7.16 24.04 -7.36
CA ALA A 185 -5.87 24.74 -7.51
C ALA A 185 -4.63 23.82 -7.49
N ASP A 186 -4.41 23.03 -6.44
CA ASP A 186 -3.25 22.14 -6.41
C ASP A 186 -3.66 20.76 -6.91
N LYS A 187 -3.85 20.67 -8.23
CA LYS A 187 -4.00 19.39 -8.92
C LYS A 187 -2.82 18.53 -8.51
N PHE A 188 -3.09 17.38 -7.89
CA PHE A 188 -2.05 16.42 -7.57
C PHE A 188 -1.15 16.22 -8.79
N ASP A 189 0.13 16.52 -8.59
CA ASP A 189 1.11 16.41 -9.66
C ASP A 189 1.50 14.95 -9.83
N LEU A 190 0.65 14.25 -10.57
CA LEU A 190 0.83 12.85 -10.93
C LEU A 190 2.16 12.65 -11.68
N GLY A 191 2.56 13.62 -12.51
CA GLY A 191 3.83 13.59 -13.23
C GLY A 191 5.01 13.59 -12.27
N LYS A 192 5.02 14.48 -11.28
CA LYS A 192 6.05 14.55 -10.24
C LYS A 192 6.09 13.29 -9.37
N ALA A 193 4.93 12.75 -9.00
CA ALA A 193 4.85 11.52 -8.22
C ALA A 193 5.46 10.33 -8.99
N PHE A 194 5.15 10.20 -10.28
CA PHE A 194 5.74 9.17 -11.12
C PHE A 194 7.24 9.40 -11.38
N ALA A 195 7.69 10.65 -11.54
CA ALA A 195 9.12 10.96 -11.66
C ALA A 195 9.92 10.52 -10.41
N LEU A 196 9.38 10.74 -9.22
CA LEU A 196 9.97 10.24 -7.98
C LEU A 196 9.99 8.71 -7.93
N MET A 197 8.93 8.05 -8.40
CA MET A 197 8.91 6.59 -8.47
C MET A 197 9.89 6.02 -9.50
N GLU A 198 10.09 6.70 -10.63
CA GLU A 198 11.11 6.34 -11.62
C GLU A 198 12.51 6.41 -11.01
N ILE A 199 12.82 7.48 -10.26
CA ILE A 199 14.10 7.61 -9.54
C ILE A 199 14.27 6.49 -8.52
N SER A 200 13.23 6.20 -7.73
CA SER A 200 13.24 5.09 -6.77
C SER A 200 13.54 3.74 -7.46
N ALA A 201 12.85 3.47 -8.57
CA ALA A 201 13.02 2.23 -9.33
C ALA A 201 14.38 2.15 -10.04
N MET A 202 14.90 3.28 -10.54
CA MET A 202 16.22 3.40 -11.15
C MET A 202 17.33 2.96 -10.19
N PHE A 203 17.18 3.27 -8.89
CA PHE A 203 18.08 2.82 -7.84
C PHE A 203 17.67 1.48 -7.19
N GLY A 204 16.78 0.71 -7.84
CA GLY A 204 16.45 -0.66 -7.46
C GLY A 204 15.38 -0.79 -6.38
N LEU A 205 14.71 0.29 -5.97
CA LEU A 205 13.61 0.24 -5.01
C LEU A 205 12.26 0.41 -5.71
N PHE A 206 11.51 -0.70 -5.82
CA PHE A 206 10.10 -0.67 -6.22
C PHE A 206 9.21 -1.02 -5.04
N ALA A 207 8.60 0.00 -4.44
CA ALA A 207 7.80 -0.13 -3.23
C ALA A 207 6.29 -0.10 -3.49
N TRP A 208 5.50 -0.41 -2.45
CA TRP A 208 4.03 -0.40 -2.49
C TRP A 208 3.44 0.97 -2.86
N CYS A 209 4.15 2.07 -2.61
CA CYS A 209 3.70 3.40 -3.03
C CYS A 209 3.57 3.48 -4.57
N GLY A 210 4.59 3.00 -5.30
CA GLY A 210 4.59 2.94 -6.75
C GLY A 210 3.48 2.07 -7.32
N LEU A 211 3.30 0.86 -6.77
CA LEU A 211 2.21 -0.02 -7.17
C LEU A 211 0.84 0.67 -6.98
N HIS A 212 0.61 1.32 -5.85
CA HIS A 212 -0.65 2.01 -5.60
C HIS A 212 -0.89 3.19 -6.56
N LEU A 213 0.16 3.90 -6.97
CA LEU A 213 0.05 4.97 -7.97
C LEU A 213 -0.34 4.42 -9.34
N ILE A 214 0.33 3.37 -9.80
CA ILE A 214 -0.01 2.68 -11.06
C ILE A 214 -1.48 2.23 -11.02
N GLN A 215 -1.88 1.56 -9.95
CA GLN A 215 -3.25 1.10 -9.73
C GLN A 215 -4.29 2.23 -9.67
N LEU A 216 -3.91 3.40 -9.13
CA LEU A 216 -4.79 4.57 -9.11
C LEU A 216 -5.03 5.08 -10.53
N CYS A 217 -3.97 5.20 -11.33
CA CYS A 217 -4.06 5.65 -12.72
C CYS A 217 -4.82 4.66 -13.61
N GLU A 218 -4.59 3.36 -13.44
CA GLU A 218 -5.34 2.32 -14.16
C GLU A 218 -6.84 2.43 -13.88
N ARG A 219 -7.25 2.71 -12.64
CA ARG A 219 -8.67 2.84 -12.27
C ARG A 219 -9.33 4.13 -12.76
N GLN A 220 -8.58 5.21 -12.92
CA GLN A 220 -9.15 6.48 -13.38
C GLN A 220 -9.51 6.45 -14.87
N GLY A 221 -9.23 5.35 -15.59
CA GLY A 221 -9.44 5.29 -17.03
C GLY A 221 -8.43 6.14 -17.81
N ASP A 222 -7.55 6.85 -17.12
CA ASP A 222 -6.40 7.60 -17.67
C ASP A 222 -5.23 6.67 -18.08
N ALA A 223 -5.46 5.35 -18.09
CA ALA A 223 -4.60 4.40 -18.78
C ALA A 223 -4.74 4.61 -20.29
N PRO A 224 -3.89 5.45 -20.89
CA PRO A 224 -2.53 5.04 -21.27
C PRO A 224 -1.46 6.14 -21.09
N ASN A 225 -1.63 7.12 -20.21
CA ASN A 225 -0.64 8.20 -20.13
C ASN A 225 0.66 7.80 -19.44
N TRP A 226 0.67 6.93 -18.43
CA TRP A 226 1.97 6.49 -17.85
C TRP A 226 2.74 5.55 -18.81
N GLU A 227 2.08 4.89 -19.76
CA GLU A 227 2.76 4.17 -20.85
C GLU A 227 3.39 5.14 -21.88
N ARG A 228 2.90 6.39 -21.95
CA ARG A 228 3.51 7.47 -22.75
C ARG A 228 4.61 8.20 -22.00
N ILE A 229 4.59 8.19 -20.67
CA ILE A 229 5.66 8.76 -19.87
C ILE A 229 6.82 7.76 -19.91
N ALA A 230 7.94 8.18 -20.52
CA ALA A 230 9.13 7.35 -20.67
C ALA A 230 9.79 7.08 -19.30
N MET A 231 9.30 6.03 -18.62
CA MET A 231 9.76 5.58 -17.30
C MET A 231 10.20 4.12 -17.37
N PRO A 232 11.33 3.85 -18.05
CA PRO A 232 11.77 2.48 -18.33
C PRO A 232 12.08 1.70 -17.06
N HIS A 233 12.63 2.33 -16.01
CA HIS A 233 13.01 1.62 -14.79
C HIS A 233 11.79 1.23 -13.97
N LEU A 234 10.85 2.15 -13.77
CA LEU A 234 9.58 1.88 -13.10
C LEU A 234 8.78 0.82 -13.85
N ARG A 235 8.74 0.89 -15.18
CA ARG A 235 8.08 -0.11 -16.01
C ARG A 235 8.71 -1.48 -15.84
N LYS A 236 10.03 -1.58 -15.96
CA LYS A 236 10.78 -2.82 -15.76
C LYS A 236 10.51 -3.40 -14.37
N ALA A 237 10.59 -2.58 -13.33
CA ALA A 237 10.37 -3.03 -11.96
C ALA A 237 8.93 -3.50 -11.70
N TYR A 238 7.93 -2.82 -12.28
CA TYR A 238 6.55 -3.25 -12.22
C TYR A 238 6.31 -4.56 -12.98
N ASP A 239 6.89 -4.72 -14.17
CA ASP A 239 6.79 -5.95 -14.95
C ASP A 239 7.46 -7.12 -14.20
N THR A 240 8.65 -6.91 -13.59
CA THR A 240 9.29 -7.90 -12.70
C THR A 240 8.38 -8.28 -11.53
N PHE A 241 7.81 -7.28 -10.82
CA PHE A 241 6.85 -7.52 -9.75
C PHE A 241 5.67 -8.38 -10.18
N ARG A 242 5.10 -8.13 -11.36
CA ARG A 242 4.00 -8.93 -11.90
C ARG A 242 4.42 -10.35 -12.21
N GLU A 243 5.60 -10.54 -12.80
CA GLU A 243 6.14 -11.86 -13.10
C GLU A 243 6.37 -12.68 -11.83
N GLU A 244 6.79 -12.04 -10.73
CA GLU A 244 7.09 -12.65 -9.43
C GLU A 244 5.88 -12.84 -8.50
N THR A 245 4.77 -12.15 -8.72
CA THR A 245 3.58 -12.25 -7.86
C THR A 245 2.38 -12.88 -8.55
N GLY A 246 2.41 -12.93 -9.88
CA GLY A 246 1.28 -13.30 -10.70
C GLY A 246 0.17 -12.25 -10.73
N THR A 247 0.38 -11.06 -10.15
CA THR A 247 -0.61 -9.98 -10.15
C THR A 247 -0.91 -9.52 -11.57
N GLN A 248 -2.18 -9.55 -11.95
CA GLN A 248 -2.65 -9.10 -13.26
C GLN A 248 -2.84 -7.57 -13.27
N ARG A 249 -2.88 -6.98 -14.47
CA ARG A 249 -3.21 -5.55 -14.62
C ARG A 249 -4.62 -5.30 -14.10
N MET A 250 -4.85 -4.17 -13.43
CA MET A 250 -6.21 -3.78 -13.04
C MET A 250 -7.00 -3.15 -14.19
N ILE A 251 -6.41 -3.01 -15.37
CA ILE A 251 -7.14 -2.67 -16.58
C ILE A 251 -7.96 -3.90 -16.99
N PHE A 252 -9.16 -3.98 -16.41
CA PHE A 252 -10.23 -4.81 -16.92
C PHE A 252 -10.37 -4.47 -18.41
N ASP A 253 -10.37 -5.50 -19.27
CA ASP A 253 -10.57 -5.40 -20.72
C ASP A 253 -9.32 -5.27 -21.62
N LEU A 254 -8.10 -5.51 -21.12
CA LEU A 254 -6.94 -5.73 -22.00
C LEU A 254 -6.45 -7.17 -21.96
N CYS A 255 -5.94 -7.67 -23.10
CA CYS A 255 -5.39 -9.00 -23.18
C CYS A 255 -4.06 -9.07 -22.43
N SER A 256 -3.88 -10.06 -21.54
CA SER A 256 -2.65 -10.21 -20.74
C SER A 256 -1.37 -10.37 -21.57
N VAL A 257 -1.48 -10.87 -22.80
CA VAL A 257 -0.34 -11.10 -23.71
C VAL A 257 -0.12 -9.94 -24.67
N CYS A 258 -1.15 -9.55 -25.42
CA CYS A 258 -0.99 -8.59 -26.53
C CYS A 258 -1.43 -7.16 -26.18
N ASN A 259 -1.94 -6.92 -24.97
CA ASN A 259 -2.47 -5.62 -24.51
C ASN A 259 -3.53 -4.98 -25.44
N ARG A 260 -4.13 -5.75 -26.36
CA ARG A 260 -5.22 -5.25 -27.19
C ARG A 260 -6.52 -5.29 -26.42
N ALA A 261 -7.31 -4.23 -26.54
CA ALA A 261 -8.70 -4.23 -26.12
C ALA A 261 -9.52 -5.23 -26.97
N PRO A 262 -10.60 -5.82 -26.44
CA PRO A 262 -11.49 -6.62 -27.25
C PRO A 262 -12.13 -5.75 -28.35
N PRO A 263 -12.37 -6.30 -29.55
CA PRO A 263 -13.20 -5.62 -30.52
C PRO A 263 -14.61 -5.40 -29.96
N PRO A 264 -15.33 -4.35 -30.41
CA PRO A 264 -16.69 -4.09 -29.98
C PRO A 264 -17.55 -5.36 -30.12
N ARG A 265 -18.30 -5.72 -29.07
CA ARG A 265 -19.16 -6.91 -28.96
C ARG A 265 -18.48 -8.26 -28.65
N VAL A 266 -17.15 -8.35 -28.63
CA VAL A 266 -16.46 -9.59 -28.23
C VAL A 266 -16.08 -9.49 -26.76
N LYS A 267 -16.61 -10.38 -25.92
CA LYS A 267 -16.14 -10.48 -24.53
C LYS A 267 -14.79 -11.19 -24.51
N MET A 268 -13.82 -10.63 -23.79
CA MET A 268 -12.56 -11.34 -23.53
C MET A 268 -12.82 -12.61 -22.75
N LYS A 269 -12.07 -13.67 -23.06
CA LYS A 269 -12.15 -14.93 -22.33
C LYS A 269 -11.28 -14.82 -21.09
N ARG A 270 -11.87 -15.02 -19.91
CA ARG A 270 -11.11 -15.18 -18.66
C ARG A 270 -10.49 -16.57 -18.60
N CYS A 271 -9.42 -16.73 -17.83
CA CYS A 271 -8.97 -18.06 -17.44
C CYS A 271 -10.14 -18.84 -16.80
N SER A 272 -10.36 -20.07 -17.25
CA SER A 272 -11.42 -20.96 -16.74
C SER A 272 -11.01 -21.75 -15.49
N GLY A 273 -9.81 -21.53 -14.96
CA GLY A 273 -9.35 -22.16 -13.72
C GLY A 273 -9.86 -21.47 -12.46
N HIS A 274 -9.69 -22.13 -11.32
CA HIS A 274 -9.95 -21.64 -9.95
C HIS A 274 -8.95 -20.58 -9.47
N CYS A 275 -8.51 -19.68 -10.35
CA CYS A 275 -7.63 -18.58 -9.95
C CYS A 275 -8.44 -17.57 -9.10
N PRO A 276 -7.82 -16.90 -8.12
CA PRO A 276 -8.39 -15.70 -7.52
C PRO A 276 -8.77 -14.67 -8.58
N GLU A 277 -9.86 -13.93 -8.38
CA GLU A 277 -10.43 -13.03 -9.40
C GLU A 277 -9.46 -11.91 -9.82
N ASP A 278 -8.65 -11.42 -8.88
CA ASP A 278 -7.57 -10.45 -9.08
C ASP A 278 -6.37 -11.02 -9.86
N LYS A 279 -6.30 -12.35 -9.97
CA LYS A 279 -5.25 -13.08 -10.69
C LYS A 279 -5.76 -13.75 -11.96
N LYS A 280 -7.04 -13.60 -12.34
CA LYS A 280 -7.58 -14.17 -13.57
C LYS A 280 -7.20 -13.30 -14.79
N PRO A 281 -6.27 -13.76 -15.65
CA PRO A 281 -5.94 -13.03 -16.88
C PRO A 281 -7.12 -13.04 -17.86
N LEU A 282 -7.18 -11.99 -18.67
CA LEU A 282 -8.10 -11.84 -19.79
C LEU A 282 -7.35 -12.10 -21.10
N TYR A 283 -7.98 -12.84 -22.01
CA TYR A 283 -7.40 -13.19 -23.30
C TYR A 283 -8.34 -12.78 -24.44
N CYS A 284 -7.78 -12.21 -25.50
CA CYS A 284 -8.53 -11.96 -26.74
C CYS A 284 -8.85 -13.28 -27.49
N GLY A 285 -8.19 -14.39 -27.15
CA GLY A 285 -8.43 -15.71 -27.76
C GLY A 285 -7.55 -16.82 -27.19
N ARG A 286 -7.78 -18.05 -27.66
CA ARG A 286 -7.07 -19.26 -27.19
C ARG A 286 -5.57 -19.25 -27.52
N ALA A 287 -5.16 -18.54 -28.57
CA ALA A 287 -3.76 -18.38 -28.93
C ALA A 287 -2.98 -17.62 -27.84
N CYS A 288 -3.46 -16.45 -27.42
CA CYS A 288 -2.84 -15.70 -26.31
C CYS A 288 -2.90 -16.49 -25.00
N GLN A 289 -4.00 -17.19 -24.72
CA GLN A 289 -4.07 -18.05 -23.54
C GLN A 289 -2.97 -19.13 -23.53
N LYS A 290 -2.72 -19.81 -24.66
CA LYS A 290 -1.66 -20.82 -24.77
C LYS A 290 -0.26 -20.23 -24.56
N VAL A 291 -0.01 -19.01 -25.06
CA VAL A 291 1.27 -18.31 -24.90
C VAL A 291 1.52 -17.92 -23.44
N ASP A 292 0.49 -17.43 -22.74
CA ASP A 292 0.61 -17.02 -21.34
C ASP A 292 0.59 -18.20 -20.37
N TRP A 293 0.03 -19.36 -20.78
CA TRP A 293 -0.21 -20.49 -19.91
C TRP A 293 1.03 -20.96 -19.10
N PRO A 294 2.23 -21.10 -19.68
CA PRO A 294 3.42 -21.46 -18.91
C PRO A 294 3.77 -20.46 -17.80
N LYS A 295 3.51 -19.17 -18.01
CA LYS A 295 3.70 -18.12 -16.99
C LYS A 295 2.58 -18.16 -15.96
N HIS A 296 1.33 -18.18 -16.42
CA HIS A 296 0.15 -18.18 -15.56
C HIS A 296 0.04 -19.42 -14.66
N ARG A 297 0.40 -20.60 -15.17
CA ARG A 297 0.32 -21.87 -14.43
C ARG A 297 1.18 -21.87 -13.17
N LYS A 298 2.27 -21.08 -13.11
CA LYS A 298 3.09 -20.95 -11.89
C LYS A 298 2.30 -20.36 -10.71
N TRP A 299 1.29 -19.55 -11.02
CA TRP A 299 0.44 -18.86 -10.05
C TRP A 299 -0.92 -19.54 -9.86
N TYR A 300 -1.28 -20.43 -10.80
CA TYR A 300 -2.42 -21.30 -10.66
C TYR A 300 -2.15 -22.31 -9.54
N LYS A 301 -2.80 -22.11 -8.41
CA LYS A 301 -2.99 -23.17 -7.44
C LYS A 301 -4.28 -23.86 -7.85
N PRO A 302 -4.26 -25.12 -8.29
CA PRO A 302 -5.46 -25.92 -8.16
C PRO A 302 -5.88 -25.77 -6.69
N GLU A 303 -7.16 -25.51 -6.43
CA GLU A 303 -7.69 -25.99 -5.17
C GLU A 303 -7.30 -27.47 -5.18
N GLU A 304 -6.30 -27.86 -4.39
CA GLU A 304 -6.23 -29.23 -3.92
C GLU A 304 -7.65 -29.43 -3.43
N SER A 305 -8.41 -30.21 -4.20
CA SER A 305 -9.75 -30.60 -3.82
C SER A 305 -9.65 -30.87 -2.34
N SER A 306 -10.41 -30.11 -1.54
CA SER A 306 -10.63 -30.45 -0.15
C SER A 306 -11.27 -31.83 -0.16
N SER A 307 -10.45 -32.86 -0.34
CA SER A 307 -10.70 -34.19 0.15
C SER A 307 -10.61 -34.02 1.66
N ASP A 308 -11.67 -33.42 2.19
CA ASP A 308 -12.18 -33.64 3.54
C ASP A 308 -12.59 -35.12 3.64
N SER A 309 -11.59 -35.97 3.50
CA SER A 309 -11.56 -37.39 3.78
C SER A 309 -10.09 -37.67 4.02
N ASP A 310 -9.61 -37.25 5.18
CA ASP A 310 -9.00 -38.17 6.14
C ASP A 310 -8.78 -37.42 7.48
N GLU A 311 -9.67 -37.76 8.41
CA GLU A 311 -9.34 -38.08 9.81
C GLU A 311 -8.78 -36.97 10.72
N GLU A 312 -9.69 -36.44 11.54
CA GLU A 312 -9.61 -36.59 13.00
C GLU A 312 -8.21 -36.51 13.63
N TRP A 313 -7.71 -35.29 13.82
CA TRP A 313 -6.75 -34.99 14.88
C TRP A 313 -7.20 -33.75 15.65
N THR A 314 -8.34 -33.84 16.31
CA THR A 314 -8.51 -33.17 17.61
C THR A 314 -7.70 -33.98 18.63
N THR A 315 -6.40 -33.73 18.72
CA THR A 315 -5.71 -34.01 19.97
C THR A 315 -6.10 -32.93 20.96
N ASP A 316 -7.12 -33.30 21.72
CA ASP A 316 -7.66 -32.65 22.91
C ASP A 316 -6.63 -32.64 24.08
N SER A 317 -5.32 -32.58 23.80
CA SER A 317 -4.26 -32.71 24.81
C SER A 317 -3.63 -31.41 25.28
N ASP A 318 -3.90 -30.27 24.63
CA ASP A 318 -3.36 -28.97 25.02
C ASP A 318 -4.45 -28.00 25.51
N ARG A 319 -5.59 -28.54 25.98
CA ARG A 319 -6.46 -27.79 26.89
C ARG A 319 -5.75 -27.73 28.24
N GLU A 320 -4.77 -26.83 28.30
CA GLU A 320 -4.10 -26.43 29.53
C GLU A 320 -5.16 -26.11 30.58
N ASP A 321 -5.24 -26.98 31.57
CA ASP A 321 -5.77 -26.71 32.89
C ASP A 321 -5.06 -25.47 33.42
N TRP A 322 -5.67 -24.31 33.19
CA TRP A 322 -5.48 -23.16 34.07
C TRP A 322 -6.22 -23.48 35.37
N GLU A 323 -5.65 -24.40 36.16
CA GLU A 323 -6.02 -24.58 37.56
C GLU A 323 -5.72 -23.27 38.27
N TYR A 324 -6.83 -22.57 38.48
CA TYR A 324 -7.01 -21.44 39.34
C TYR A 324 -6.68 -21.89 40.78
N SER A 325 -5.42 -21.76 41.20
CA SER A 325 -5.04 -21.92 42.61
C SER A 325 -5.56 -20.71 43.39
N SER A 326 -6.86 -20.73 43.71
CA SER A 326 -7.48 -19.86 44.67
C SER A 326 -7.31 -20.38 46.08
N LYS A 327 -6.85 -19.49 46.96
CA LYS A 327 -7.22 -19.37 48.38
C LYS A 327 -6.66 -20.44 49.32
N ASP A 328 -5.78 -20.05 50.23
CA ASP A 328 -6.05 -19.43 51.54
C ASP A 328 -6.09 -20.51 52.65
N ASP A 329 -5.57 -20.13 53.81
CA ASP A 329 -5.88 -20.63 55.14
C ASP A 329 -5.37 -22.02 55.57
N LEU A 330 -4.20 -22.06 56.23
CA LEU A 330 -4.06 -22.20 57.71
C LEU A 330 -2.60 -22.30 58.16
#